data_AF-A0A957HDB2-F1
#
_entry.id   AF-A0A957HDB2-F1
#
_cell.length_a   1.000
_cell.length_b   1.000
_cell.length_c   1.000
_cell.angle_alpha   90.00
_cell.angle_beta   90.00
_cell.angle_gamma   90.00
#
_symmetry.space_group_name_H-M   'P 1'
#
loop_
_entity.id
_entity.type
_entity.pdbx_description
1 polymer ?
#
loop_
_entity_poly.entity_id
_entity_poly.type
_entity_poly.pdbx_seq_one_letter_code
_entity_poly.pdbx_strand_id
1 'polypeptide(L)'
;MNEQSRIVPFWMGALIGALFTPVMMVVFFLGERLASLPFLPFDLFDWLVQVMPAELINFGKETMVDLLINLGNTQNLDDAGKTAERLMGIGLFWGIGFVSVMIFFIVLNMVKPQNKSLAGWIFAALYGLPFLLISQSVNISSPASPVVQ
;
A
#
# COMPACT_ATOMS: atom_id res chain seq x y z
N MET A 1 26.70 23.66 -23.73
CA MET A 1 26.80 22.65 -22.66
C MET A 1 25.73 21.62 -22.93
N ASN A 2 26.10 20.45 -23.46
CA ASN A 2 25.13 19.40 -23.76
C ASN A 2 24.71 18.77 -22.44
N GLU A 3 23.55 19.18 -21.91
CA GLU A 3 22.87 18.44 -20.86
C GLU A 3 22.51 17.06 -21.41
N GLN A 4 23.42 16.13 -21.18
CA GLN A 4 23.25 14.72 -21.44
C GLN A 4 21.97 14.30 -20.73
N SER A 5 20.87 14.10 -21.50
CA SER A 5 19.59 13.69 -20.95
C SER A 5 19.77 12.33 -20.30
N ARG A 6 20.07 12.30 -18.99
CA ARG A 6 20.20 11.06 -18.23
C ARG A 6 18.83 10.41 -18.21
N ILE A 7 18.66 9.44 -19.10
CA ILE A 7 17.52 8.52 -19.08
C ILE A 7 17.68 7.72 -17.80
N VAL A 8 16.70 7.82 -16.90
CA VAL A 8 16.71 7.04 -15.67
C VAL A 8 16.39 5.59 -16.07
N PRO A 9 17.26 4.61 -15.83
CA PRO A 9 16.96 3.25 -16.24
C PRO A 9 15.76 2.69 -15.45
N PHE A 10 14.95 1.83 -16.06
CA PHE A 10 13.70 1.33 -15.47
C PHE A 10 13.92 0.65 -14.10
N TRP A 11 15.04 -0.07 -13.94
CA TRP A 11 15.40 -0.73 -12.68
C TRP A 11 15.64 0.26 -11.53
N MET A 12 16.03 1.51 -11.85
CA MET A 12 16.20 2.54 -10.83
C MET A 12 14.86 3.04 -10.31
N GLY A 13 13.84 3.17 -11.17
CA GLY A 13 12.47 3.44 -10.73
C GLY A 13 11.92 2.33 -9.83
N ALA A 14 12.18 1.07 -10.19
CA ALA A 14 11.83 -0.08 -9.36
C ALA A 14 12.55 -0.07 -8.00
N LEU A 15 13.86 0.20 -7.98
CA LEU A 15 14.65 0.26 -6.74
C LEU A 15 14.19 1.42 -5.85
N ILE A 16 13.92 2.59 -6.43
CA ILE A 16 13.38 3.74 -5.69
C ILE A 16 12.01 3.37 -5.12
N GLY A 17 11.11 2.76 -5.89
CA GLY A 17 9.80 2.32 -5.40
C GLY A 17 9.90 1.30 -4.26
N ALA A 18 10.80 0.34 -4.39
CA ALA A 18 11.02 -0.70 -3.39
C ALA A 18 11.52 -0.15 -2.05
N LEU A 19 12.33 0.92 -2.07
CA LEU A 19 12.87 1.56 -0.87
C LEU A 19 11.99 2.69 -0.34
N PHE A 20 11.36 3.47 -1.22
CA PHE A 20 10.51 4.59 -0.87
C PHE A 20 9.24 4.14 -0.16
N THR A 21 8.60 3.09 -0.66
CA THR A 21 7.31 2.65 -0.12
C THR A 21 7.41 2.18 1.35
N PRO A 22 8.41 1.38 1.77
CA PRO A 22 8.62 1.06 3.17
C PRO A 22 8.86 2.27 4.07
N VAL A 23 9.65 3.24 3.61
CA VAL A 23 9.88 4.49 4.35
C VAL A 23 8.56 5.25 4.53
N MET A 24 7.74 5.31 3.49
CA MET A 24 6.41 5.92 3.57
C MET A 24 5.49 5.17 4.54
N MET A 25 5.53 3.84 4.57
CA MET A 25 4.79 3.04 5.55
C MET A 25 5.23 3.34 6.99
N VAL A 26 6.53 3.55 7.23
CA VAL A 26 7.02 3.98 8.56
C VAL A 26 6.42 5.33 8.96
N VAL A 27 6.31 6.27 8.02
CA VAL A 27 5.66 7.57 8.29
C VAL A 27 4.20 7.40 8.67
N PHE A 28 3.44 6.55 7.96
CA PHE A 28 2.04 6.28 8.33
C PHE A 28 1.92 5.57 9.68
N PHE A 29 2.83 4.64 9.97
CA PHE A 29 2.88 3.98 11.28
C PHE A 29 3.13 4.98 12.41
N LEU A 30 4.05 5.94 12.21
CA LEU A 30 4.28 7.01 13.17
C LEU A 30 3.06 7.93 13.31
N GLY A 31 2.37 8.24 12.20
CA GLY A 31 1.12 8.99 12.23
C GLY A 31 0.03 8.31 13.06
N GLU A 32 -0.13 6.99 12.88
CA GLU A 32 -1.05 6.17 13.68
C GLU A 32 -0.69 6.21 15.17
N ARG A 33 0.59 6.06 15.51
CA ARG A 33 1.05 6.04 16.91
C ARG A 33 1.00 7.40 17.60
N LEU A 34 1.28 8.49 16.90
CA LEU A 34 1.48 9.82 17.50
C LEU A 34 0.24 10.71 17.43
N ALA A 35 -0.63 10.50 16.44
CA ALA A 35 -1.78 11.37 16.20
C ALA A 35 -3.04 10.59 15.81
N SER A 36 -3.06 9.27 16.06
CA SER A 36 -4.21 8.40 15.78
C SER A 36 -4.70 8.51 14.33
N LEU A 37 -3.77 8.79 13.41
CA LEU A 37 -4.11 8.79 11.99
C LEU A 37 -4.32 7.36 11.50
N PRO A 38 -5.13 7.18 10.45
CA PRO A 38 -5.34 5.86 9.90
C PRO A 38 -4.05 5.28 9.29
N PHE A 39 -3.85 3.98 9.46
CA PHE A 39 -2.73 3.28 8.87
C PHE A 39 -3.12 2.74 7.49
N LEU A 40 -2.82 3.53 6.46
CA LEU A 40 -3.24 3.30 5.07
C LEU A 40 -3.03 1.88 4.51
N PRO A 41 -1.95 1.13 4.82
CA PRO A 41 -1.80 -0.24 4.33
C PRO A 41 -2.93 -1.18 4.75
N PHE A 42 -3.46 -1.02 5.97
CA PHE A 42 -4.57 -1.85 6.46
C PHE A 42 -5.91 -1.33 5.93
N ASP A 43 -6.13 -0.01 5.95
CA ASP A 43 -7.34 0.59 5.38
C ASP A 43 -7.54 0.22 3.90
N LEU A 44 -6.45 0.19 3.11
CA LEU A 44 -6.51 -0.22 1.72
C LEU A 44 -6.98 -1.67 1.58
N PHE A 45 -6.43 -2.57 2.40
CA PHE A 45 -6.82 -3.98 2.37
C PHE A 45 -8.27 -4.16 2.81
N ASP A 46 -8.69 -3.48 3.89
CA ASP A 46 -10.06 -3.54 4.39
C ASP A 46 -11.05 -3.00 3.35
N TRP A 47 -10.73 -1.87 2.71
CA TRP A 47 -11.50 -1.33 1.61
C TRP A 47 -11.60 -2.32 0.44
N LEU A 48 -10.48 -2.95 0.09
CA LEU A 48 -10.43 -3.92 -1.00
C LEU A 48 -11.34 -5.13 -0.70
N VAL A 49 -11.30 -5.65 0.53
CA VAL A 49 -12.20 -6.73 0.98
C VAL A 49 -13.65 -6.28 0.93
N GLN A 50 -13.97 -5.03 1.27
CA GLN A 50 -15.37 -4.55 1.23
C GLN A 50 -15.95 -4.40 -0.18
N VAL A 51 -15.12 -4.09 -1.19
CA VAL A 51 -15.58 -3.93 -2.58
C VAL A 51 -15.53 -5.22 -3.39
N MET A 52 -14.90 -6.28 -2.89
CA MET A 52 -14.80 -7.56 -3.58
C MET A 52 -16.09 -8.38 -3.49
N PRO A 53 -16.40 -9.20 -4.52
CA PRO A 53 -17.47 -10.20 -4.43
C PRO A 53 -17.25 -11.17 -3.26
N ALA A 54 -18.33 -11.54 -2.58
CA ALA A 54 -18.26 -12.40 -1.40
C ALA A 54 -17.59 -13.75 -1.68
N GLU A 55 -17.81 -14.31 -2.87
CA GLU A 55 -17.23 -15.57 -3.30
C GLU A 55 -15.70 -15.49 -3.37
N LEU A 56 -15.15 -14.36 -3.83
CA LEU A 56 -13.71 -14.17 -3.95
C LEU A 56 -13.05 -14.01 -2.57
N ILE A 57 -13.71 -13.31 -1.65
CA ILE A 57 -13.23 -13.15 -0.27
C ILE A 57 -13.22 -14.50 0.45
N ASN A 58 -14.29 -15.29 0.29
CA ASN A 58 -14.38 -16.62 0.90
C ASN A 58 -13.31 -17.55 0.34
N PHE A 59 -13.12 -17.57 -0.99
CA PHE A 59 -12.03 -18.32 -1.62
C PHE A 59 -10.66 -17.93 -1.06
N GLY A 60 -10.39 -16.63 -0.92
CA GLY A 60 -9.13 -16.13 -0.36
C GLY A 60 -8.93 -16.55 1.10
N LYS A 61 -9.97 -16.44 1.93
CA LYS A 61 -9.94 -16.84 3.34
C LYS A 61 -9.74 -18.35 3.51
N GLU A 62 -10.48 -19.17 2.76
CA GLU A 62 -10.35 -20.62 2.78
C GLU A 62 -8.95 -21.05 2.34
N THR A 63 -8.44 -20.48 1.24
CA THR A 63 -7.07 -20.73 0.78
C THR A 63 -6.03 -20.33 1.84
N MET A 64 -6.21 -19.19 2.49
CA MET A 64 -5.32 -18.75 3.57
C MET A 64 -5.34 -19.72 4.75
N VAL A 65 -6.53 -20.14 5.20
CA VAL A 65 -6.69 -21.10 6.31
C VAL A 65 -6.04 -22.44 5.96
N ASP A 66 -6.27 -22.97 4.76
CA ASP A 66 -5.67 -24.22 4.30
C ASP A 66 -4.14 -24.14 4.25
N LEU A 67 -3.59 -23.03 3.76
CA LEU A 67 -2.15 -22.79 3.76
C LEU A 67 -1.59 -22.74 5.19
N LEU A 68 -2.28 -22.09 6.13
CA LEU A 68 -1.85 -22.05 7.53
C LEU A 68 -1.87 -23.42 8.18
N ILE A 69 -2.90 -24.24 7.92
CA ILE A 69 -2.97 -25.63 8.37
C ILE A 69 -1.81 -26.45 7.81
N ASN A 70 -1.54 -26.32 6.50
CA ASN A 70 -0.45 -27.02 5.82
C ASN A 70 0.94 -26.62 6.33
N LEU A 71 1.10 -25.38 6.81
CA LEU A 71 2.30 -24.89 7.47
C LEU A 71 2.40 -25.29 8.95
N GLY A 72 1.43 -26.04 9.49
CA GLY A 72 1.43 -26.57 10.85
C GLY A 72 0.75 -25.67 11.89
N ASN A 73 0.08 -24.59 11.49
CA ASN A 73 -0.63 -23.68 12.41
C ASN A 73 -2.05 -24.19 12.73
N THR A 74 -2.17 -25.32 13.43
CA THR A 74 -3.47 -25.95 13.74
C THR A 74 -4.07 -25.51 15.08
N GLN A 75 -3.29 -24.96 15.99
CA GLN A 75 -3.76 -24.60 17.35
C GLN A 75 -4.26 -23.16 17.47
N ASN A 76 -3.71 -22.22 16.67
CA ASN A 76 -3.97 -20.78 16.78
C ASN A 76 -4.29 -20.16 15.42
N LEU A 77 -5.30 -20.71 14.72
CA LEU A 77 -5.67 -20.26 13.37
C LEU A 77 -6.14 -18.79 13.34
N ASP A 78 -6.80 -18.32 14.40
CA ASP A 78 -7.30 -16.94 14.47
C ASP A 78 -6.16 -15.91 14.50
N ASP A 79 -5.14 -16.14 15.34
CA ASP A 79 -3.99 -15.24 15.46
C ASP A 79 -3.08 -15.31 14.23
N ALA A 80 -2.89 -16.52 13.68
CA ALA A 80 -2.14 -16.72 12.46
C ALA A 80 -2.85 -16.07 11.26
N GLY A 81 -4.18 -16.18 11.18
CA GLY A 81 -5.02 -15.55 10.16
C GLY A 81 -4.93 -14.03 10.19
N LYS A 82 -5.10 -13.41 11.36
CA LYS A 82 -4.93 -11.95 11.51
C LYS A 82 -3.53 -11.48 11.14
N THR A 83 -2.52 -12.27 11.47
CA THR A 83 -1.13 -11.96 11.10
C THR A 83 -0.95 -12.02 9.59
N ALA A 84 -1.53 -13.04 8.93
CA ALA A 84 -1.52 -13.16 7.48
C ALA A 84 -2.26 -12.01 6.80
N GLU A 85 -3.43 -11.60 7.29
CA GLU A 85 -4.17 -10.42 6.79
C GLU A 85 -3.32 -9.15 6.86
N ARG A 86 -2.66 -8.90 7.99
CA ARG A 86 -1.76 -7.75 8.14
C ARG A 86 -0.57 -7.79 7.18
N LEU A 87 0.03 -8.96 6.99
CA LEU A 87 1.12 -9.15 6.03
C LEU A 87 0.63 -8.92 4.59
N MET A 88 -0.57 -9.38 4.24
CA MET A 88 -1.18 -9.11 2.94
C MET A 88 -1.42 -7.62 2.73
N GLY A 89 -1.95 -6.90 3.73
CA GLY A 89 -2.13 -5.45 3.63
C GLY A 89 -0.83 -4.68 3.42
N ILE A 90 0.21 -5.00 4.19
CA ILE A 90 1.55 -4.40 4.00
C ILE A 90 2.13 -4.77 2.63
N GLY A 91 2.02 -6.05 2.24
CA GLY A 91 2.55 -6.55 0.97
C GLY A 91 1.87 -5.92 -0.25
N LEU A 92 0.54 -5.78 -0.21
CA LEU A 92 -0.24 -5.13 -1.26
C LEU A 92 0.10 -3.65 -1.37
N PHE A 93 0.14 -2.94 -0.24
CA PHE A 93 0.50 -1.53 -0.24
C PHE A 93 1.92 -1.30 -0.77
N TRP A 94 2.87 -2.14 -0.34
CA TRP A 94 4.23 -2.13 -0.84
C TRP A 94 4.30 -2.39 -2.34
N GLY A 95 3.62 -3.43 -2.82
CA GLY A 95 3.58 -3.78 -4.24
C GLY A 95 3.00 -2.66 -5.10
N ILE A 96 1.90 -2.05 -4.69
CA ILE A 96 1.27 -0.94 -5.40
C ILE A 96 2.21 0.27 -5.44
N GLY A 97 2.81 0.66 -4.32
CA GLY A 97 3.76 1.77 -4.26
C GLY A 97 5.01 1.52 -5.11
N PHE A 98 5.53 0.29 -5.09
CA PHE A 98 6.64 -0.15 -5.94
C PHE A 98 6.31 0.02 -7.43
N VAL A 99 5.19 -0.54 -7.87
CA VAL A 99 4.75 -0.49 -9.28
C VAL A 99 4.51 0.95 -9.72
N SER A 100 3.90 1.77 -8.88
CA SER A 100 3.54 3.13 -9.28
C SER A 100 4.71 4.10 -9.30
N VAL A 101 5.67 3.99 -8.38
CA VAL A 101 6.93 4.74 -8.50
C VAL A 101 7.71 4.29 -9.74
N MET A 102 7.73 2.99 -10.05
CA MET A 102 8.34 2.50 -11.28
C MET A 102 7.68 3.11 -12.53
N ILE A 103 6.35 3.11 -12.60
CA ILE A 103 5.58 3.73 -13.70
C ILE A 103 5.86 5.23 -13.77
N PHE A 104 5.91 5.94 -12.63
CA PHE A 104 6.21 7.37 -12.59
C PHE A 104 7.54 7.71 -13.26
N PHE A 105 8.60 6.98 -12.94
CA PHE A 105 9.91 7.20 -13.58
C PHE A 105 9.91 6.83 -15.07
N ILE A 106 9.18 5.79 -15.47
CA ILE A 106 8.98 5.46 -16.90
C ILE A 106 8.32 6.64 -17.62
N VAL A 107 7.22 7.17 -17.09
CA VAL A 107 6.50 8.31 -17.67
C VAL A 107 7.38 9.57 -17.71
N LEU A 108 8.14 9.87 -16.66
CA LEU A 108 9.06 11.00 -16.64
C LEU A 108 10.12 10.91 -17.75
N ASN A 109 10.63 9.71 -18.03
CA ASN A 109 11.60 9.50 -19.11
C ASN A 109 10.97 9.62 -20.50
N MET A 110 9.70 9.25 -20.65
CA MET A 110 8.97 9.34 -21.92
C MET A 110 8.59 10.78 -22.26
N VAL A 111 8.02 11.50 -21.30
CA VAL A 111 7.46 12.85 -21.54
C VAL A 111 8.52 13.94 -21.42
N LYS A 112 9.58 13.72 -20.62
CA LYS A 112 10.63 14.72 -20.32
C LYS A 112 10.04 16.10 -20.02
N PRO A 113 9.14 16.22 -19.03
CA PRO A 113 8.43 17.46 -18.76
C PRO A 113 9.42 18.59 -18.45
N GLN A 114 9.15 19.79 -19.00
CA GLN A 114 9.99 20.97 -18.76
C GLN A 114 10.04 21.32 -17.26
N ASN A 115 8.95 21.09 -16.52
CA ASN A 115 8.89 21.27 -15.07
C ASN A 115 8.74 19.93 -14.34
N LYS A 116 9.87 19.37 -13.88
CA LYS A 116 9.91 18.11 -13.13
C LYS A 116 9.22 18.19 -11.76
N SER A 117 9.20 19.37 -11.13
CA SER A 117 8.53 19.57 -9.84
C SER A 117 7.01 19.45 -9.97
N LEU A 118 6.43 20.05 -11.02
CA LEU A 118 5.01 19.95 -11.31
C LEU A 118 4.57 18.49 -11.52
N ALA A 119 5.37 17.70 -12.24
CA ALA A 119 5.10 16.28 -12.43
C ALA A 119 5.06 15.49 -11.11
N GLY A 120 5.94 15.82 -10.16
CA GLY A 120 5.94 15.23 -8.81
C GLY A 120 4.69 15.59 -8.02
N TRP A 121 4.23 16.85 -8.08
CA TRP A 121 2.99 17.27 -7.42
C TRP A 121 1.75 16.59 -8.01
N ILE A 122 1.68 16.46 -9.34
CA ILE A 122 0.60 15.75 -10.01
C ILE A 122 0.58 14.29 -9.57
N PHE A 123 1.75 13.64 -9.52
CA PHE A 123 1.85 12.26 -9.05
C PHE A 123 1.41 12.13 -7.58
N ALA A 124 1.87 13.04 -6.72
CA ALA A 124 1.46 13.08 -5.31
C ALA A 124 -0.05 13.29 -5.16
N ALA A 125 -0.68 14.13 -5.98
CA ALA A 125 -2.12 14.35 -5.95
C ALA A 125 -2.88 13.11 -6.45
N LEU A 126 -2.44 12.51 -7.56
CA LEU A 126 -3.05 11.31 -8.15
C LEU A 126 -2.96 10.10 -7.22
N TYR A 127 -1.90 9.98 -6.42
CA TYR A 127 -1.76 8.91 -5.45
C TYR A 127 -2.41 9.27 -4.11
N GLY A 128 -2.10 10.43 -3.55
CA GLY A 128 -2.52 10.83 -2.21
C GLY A 128 -4.03 11.02 -2.07
N LEU A 129 -4.70 11.61 -3.07
CA LEU A 129 -6.14 11.88 -2.98
C LEU A 129 -6.97 10.58 -2.90
N PRO A 130 -6.79 9.58 -3.79
CA PRO A 130 -7.51 8.31 -3.66
C PRO A 130 -7.29 7.64 -2.31
N PHE A 131 -6.05 7.59 -1.81
CA PHE A 131 -5.76 6.96 -0.51
C PHE A 131 -6.45 7.68 0.66
N LEU A 132 -6.50 9.02 0.63
CA LEU A 132 -7.21 9.81 1.62
C LEU A 132 -8.72 9.50 1.59
N LEU A 133 -9.33 9.42 0.40
CA LEU A 133 -10.75 9.10 0.25
C LEU A 133 -11.09 7.68 0.70
N ILE A 134 -10.24 6.70 0.36
CA ILE A 134 -10.38 5.30 0.80
C ILE A 134 -10.36 5.25 2.33
N SER A 135 -9.36 5.87 2.96
CA SER A 135 -9.22 5.89 4.41
C SER A 135 -10.42 6.53 5.10
N GLN A 136 -10.95 7.63 4.57
CA GLN A 136 -12.18 8.22 5.10
C GLN A 136 -13.38 7.26 5.01
N SER A 137 -13.55 6.55 3.89
CA SER A 137 -14.67 5.61 3.72
C SER A 137 -14.61 4.43 4.69
N VAL A 138 -13.42 3.93 4.99
CA VAL A 138 -13.22 2.80 5.91
C VAL A 138 -13.36 3.24 7.36
N ASN A 139 -12.74 4.36 7.74
CA ASN A 139 -12.71 4.83 9.12
C ASN A 139 -14.10 5.27 9.62
N ILE A 140 -14.97 5.80 8.75
CA ILE A 140 -16.37 6.10 9.09
C ILE A 140 -17.17 4.81 9.35
N SER A 141 -16.83 3.72 8.66
CA SER A 141 -17.58 2.46 8.70
C SER A 141 -17.18 1.55 9.87
N SER A 142 -15.99 1.78 10.45
CA SER A 142 -15.47 1.06 11.62
C SER A 142 -14.85 2.05 12.62
N PRO A 143 -15.64 2.79 13.42
CA PRO A 143 -15.12 3.44 14.60
C PRO A 143 -14.68 2.36 15.60
N ALA A 144 -13.43 1.91 15.50
CA ALA A 144 -12.84 1.03 16.50
C ALA A 144 -12.92 1.75 17.86
N SER A 145 -13.46 1.08 18.87
CA SER A 145 -13.38 1.57 20.24
C SER A 145 -11.89 1.78 20.60
N PRO A 146 -11.55 2.87 21.30
CA PRO A 146 -10.16 3.16 21.62
C PRO A 146 -9.54 1.95 22.33
N VAL A 147 -8.37 1.52 21.86
CA VAL A 147 -7.53 0.58 22.60
C VAL A 147 -7.03 1.34 23.82
N VAL A 148 -7.83 1.31 24.89
CA VAL A 148 -7.36 1.63 26.22
C VAL A 148 -6.48 0.45 26.63
N GLN A 149 -5.20 0.74 26.86
CA GLN A 149 -4.15 -0.20 27.26
C GLN A 149 -4.51 -0.95 28.55
#